data_AF-A0A816JX09-F1
#
_entry.id   AF-A0A816JX09-F1
#
_cell.length_a   1.000
_cell.length_b   1.000
_cell.length_c   1.000
_cell.angle_alpha   90.00
_cell.angle_beta   90.00
_cell.angle_gamma   90.00
#
_symmetry.space_group_name_H-M   'P 1'
#
loop_
_entity.id
_entity.type
_entity.pdbx_description
1 polymer ?
#
loop_
_entity_poly.entity_id
_entity_poly.type
_entity_poly.pdbx_seq_one_letter_code
_entity_poly.pdbx_strand_id
1 'polypeptide(L)'
;MLTYFLNLRKSSLDYLIFPASSDVSSSSETRTNPILECPSCGALVWQSESTGRDPKTKELHFSICCNQGQIKLPPLRQPPPVLEKLLQCKQFRETIRVYNALLAFTSIGAKLDYSVVFGRGQFTFRIQGQTYHCIVSLIPKPGLPPNYLQLYIFDTANEVKNRLEALGQTTSEGKADEATLKVLIEMMDANNCLAKVFRRVRDRNEANSEQDFTISLISDKGKGKQYDLPQSNETLSVSDHPLYMSLQYLLLFPYGEYGFNTEIPLHLEEGSSRTRQFLRIRKFYASQIQTRLKEGMTLIMSGRLLHQYVVDVYSTIEEDRLRWTRNNQDVLRAELYSNVCDAVGKGDTDARTVGKRFILPPSFTGGPRYLIEKYHDAMVICR
;
A
#
# COMPACT_ATOMS: atom_id res chain seq x y z
N MET A 1 0.64 13.54 7.69
CA MET A 1 1.45 13.03 6.56
C MET A 1 0.54 12.56 5.41
N LEU A 2 -0.41 11.63 5.62
CA LEU A 2 -1.44 11.30 4.62
C LEU A 2 -2.27 12.52 4.18
N THR A 3 -2.74 13.33 5.13
CA THR A 3 -3.55 14.52 4.85
C THR A 3 -2.78 15.58 4.05
N TYR A 4 -1.46 15.67 4.25
CA TYR A 4 -0.58 16.59 3.53
C TYR A 4 -0.23 16.08 2.13
N PHE A 5 0.01 14.76 1.99
CA PHE A 5 0.29 14.11 0.70
C PHE A 5 -0.94 14.03 -0.22
N LEU A 6 -2.13 13.78 0.33
CA LEU A 6 -3.35 13.54 -0.45
C LEU A 6 -4.07 14.84 -0.86
N ASN A 7 -4.15 15.84 0.02
CA ASN A 7 -4.92 17.06 -0.27
C ASN A 7 -4.16 18.06 -1.17
N LEU A 8 -2.83 18.15 -1.09
CA LEU A 8 -2.06 19.10 -1.90
C LEU A 8 -1.80 18.61 -3.34
N ARG A 9 -1.83 17.29 -3.59
CA ARG A 9 -1.51 16.74 -4.91
C ARG A 9 -2.70 16.56 -5.83
N LYS A 10 -3.90 16.30 -5.30
CA LYS A 10 -5.10 16.12 -6.13
C LYS A 10 -5.45 17.40 -6.92
N SER A 11 -5.43 18.56 -6.27
CA SER A 11 -5.72 19.85 -6.90
C SER A 11 -4.70 20.27 -7.97
N SER A 12 -3.43 19.92 -7.80
CA SER A 12 -2.35 20.32 -8.70
C SER A 12 -2.15 19.34 -9.86
N LEU A 13 -2.44 18.05 -9.67
CA LEU A 13 -2.40 17.04 -10.73
C LEU A 13 -3.62 17.09 -11.63
N ASP A 14 -4.81 17.42 -11.12
CA ASP A 14 -5.97 17.66 -11.99
C ASP A 14 -5.69 18.82 -12.97
N TYR A 15 -4.96 19.86 -12.54
CA TYR A 15 -4.55 21.00 -13.39
C TYR A 15 -3.48 20.64 -14.43
N LEU A 16 -2.64 19.64 -14.17
CA LEU A 16 -1.53 19.21 -15.06
C LEU A 16 -1.90 18.03 -15.97
N ILE A 17 -2.83 17.16 -15.56
CA ILE A 17 -3.23 15.95 -16.28
C ILE A 17 -4.55 16.13 -17.05
N PHE A 18 -5.48 16.95 -16.54
CA PHE A 18 -6.77 17.21 -17.17
C PHE A 18 -6.93 18.72 -17.36
N PRO A 19 -6.31 19.32 -18.40
CA PRO A 19 -6.52 20.74 -18.65
C PRO A 19 -8.02 20.98 -18.84
N ALA A 20 -8.59 21.82 -17.98
CA ALA A 20 -9.94 22.32 -18.18
C ALA A 20 -9.99 22.95 -19.58
N SER A 21 -11.05 22.62 -20.33
CA SER A 21 -11.36 23.25 -21.61
C SER A 21 -11.21 24.77 -21.46
N SER A 22 -10.39 25.34 -22.34
CA SER A 22 -10.07 26.75 -22.44
C SER A 22 -11.32 27.61 -22.31
N ASP A 23 -11.43 28.33 -21.20
CA ASP A 23 -12.07 29.64 -21.15
C ASP A 23 -11.56 30.38 -19.91
N VAL A 24 -10.89 31.51 -20.18
CA VAL A 24 -10.88 32.79 -19.45
C VAL A 24 -9.52 33.46 -19.64
N SER A 25 -9.60 34.58 -20.32
CA SER A 25 -8.56 35.54 -20.65
C SER A 25 -8.13 36.39 -19.44
N SER A 26 -6.87 36.84 -19.52
CA SER A 26 -6.28 38.03 -18.87
C SER A 26 -5.99 37.99 -17.36
N SER A 27 -4.70 37.91 -17.01
CA SER A 27 -3.96 39.00 -16.34
C SER A 27 -2.51 38.58 -16.10
N SER A 28 -1.61 39.53 -16.33
CA SER A 28 -0.17 39.42 -16.28
C SER A 28 0.35 39.41 -14.84
N GLU A 29 0.58 38.23 -14.28
CA GLU A 29 1.62 38.01 -13.27
C GLU A 29 2.24 36.65 -13.58
N THR A 30 3.54 36.61 -13.86
CA THR A 30 4.31 35.36 -13.94
C THR A 30 4.34 34.72 -12.56
N ARG A 31 3.27 34.02 -12.19
CA ARG A 31 3.25 33.09 -11.05
C ARG A 31 4.34 32.07 -11.31
N THR A 32 5.48 32.22 -10.64
CA THR A 32 6.54 31.22 -10.60
C THR A 32 5.90 29.90 -10.17
N ASN A 33 5.89 28.93 -11.08
CA ASN A 33 5.31 27.63 -10.79
C ASN A 33 6.08 27.02 -9.61
N PRO A 34 5.45 26.80 -8.44
CA PRO A 34 6.15 26.37 -7.23
C PRO A 34 6.60 24.90 -7.27
N ILE A 35 6.30 24.20 -8.37
CA ILE A 35 6.64 22.80 -8.62
C ILE A 35 7.92 22.75 -9.46
N LEU A 36 8.90 21.98 -8.99
CA LEU A 36 10.19 21.76 -9.62
C LEU A 36 10.39 20.27 -9.90
N GLU A 37 11.20 19.95 -10.90
CA GLU A 37 11.69 18.59 -11.13
C GLU A 37 12.92 18.33 -10.27
N CYS A 38 12.91 17.22 -9.53
CA CYS A 38 14.07 16.79 -8.75
C CYS A 38 15.24 16.45 -9.67
N PRO A 39 16.43 17.08 -9.53
CA PRO A 39 17.57 16.85 -10.43
C PRO A 39 18.02 15.39 -10.49
N SER A 40 17.93 14.66 -9.38
CA SER A 40 18.43 13.29 -9.28
C SER A 40 17.47 12.21 -9.79
N CYS A 41 16.16 12.48 -9.83
CA CYS A 41 15.17 11.43 -10.15
C CYS A 41 13.96 11.88 -10.98
N GLY A 42 13.87 13.16 -11.38
CA GLY A 42 12.79 13.70 -12.20
C GLY A 42 11.41 13.75 -11.54
N ALA A 43 11.33 13.54 -10.21
CA ALA A 43 10.07 13.65 -9.48
C ALA A 43 9.62 15.10 -9.36
N LEU A 44 8.32 15.35 -9.55
CA LEU A 44 7.71 16.65 -9.29
C LEU A 44 7.59 16.89 -7.78
N VAL A 45 8.25 17.94 -7.31
CA VAL A 45 8.36 18.30 -5.88
C VAL A 45 8.11 19.79 -5.70
N TRP A 46 7.59 20.18 -4.55
CA TRP A 46 7.41 21.60 -4.24
C TRP A 46 8.74 22.21 -3.81
N GLN A 47 9.00 23.46 -4.21
CA GLN A 47 10.22 24.16 -3.79
C GLN A 47 10.40 24.21 -2.26
N SER A 48 9.29 24.32 -1.51
CA SER A 48 9.26 24.32 -0.03
C SER A 48 9.59 22.96 0.61
N GLU A 49 9.54 21.86 -0.15
CA GLU A 49 9.93 20.52 0.32
C GLU A 49 11.46 20.31 0.27
N SER A 50 12.22 21.31 -0.19
CA SER A 50 13.67 21.24 -0.23
C SER A 50 14.27 21.14 1.17
N THR A 51 15.23 20.24 1.32
CA THR A 51 16.00 20.07 2.56
C THR A 51 17.27 20.93 2.61
N GLY A 52 17.52 21.75 1.59
CA GLY A 52 18.73 22.58 1.48
C GLY A 52 19.21 22.73 0.04
N ARG A 53 20.34 23.42 -0.13
CA ARG A 53 20.98 23.63 -1.43
C ARG A 53 22.37 23.02 -1.44
N ASP A 54 22.79 22.49 -2.59
CA ASP A 54 24.18 22.12 -2.82
C ASP A 54 25.06 23.39 -2.69
N PRO A 55 26.13 23.36 -1.86
CA PRO A 55 27.05 24.48 -1.75
C PRO A 55 27.74 24.87 -3.07
N LYS A 56 27.95 23.90 -3.98
CA LYS A 56 28.68 24.08 -5.25
C LYS A 56 27.76 24.46 -6.40
N THR A 57 26.70 23.68 -6.63
CA THR A 57 25.80 23.86 -7.78
C THR A 57 24.63 24.80 -7.46
N LYS A 58 24.38 25.11 -6.18
CA LYS A 58 23.21 25.83 -5.67
C LYS A 58 21.87 25.14 -5.96
N GLU A 59 21.90 23.91 -6.47
CA GLU A 59 20.70 23.12 -6.76
C GLU A 59 20.00 22.70 -5.47
N LEU A 60 18.67 22.58 -5.52
CA LEU A 60 17.87 22.19 -4.36
C LEU A 60 17.93 20.67 -4.14
N HIS A 61 18.15 20.27 -2.90
CA HIS A 61 18.14 18.86 -2.49
C HIS A 61 16.78 18.46 -1.94
N PHE A 62 16.35 17.24 -2.25
CA PHE A 62 15.07 16.70 -1.81
C PHE A 62 15.25 15.31 -1.19
N SER A 63 14.74 15.13 0.02
CA SER A 63 14.78 13.84 0.73
C SER A 63 13.51 12.99 0.57
N ILE A 64 12.43 13.61 0.08
CA ILE A 64 11.07 13.05 0.03
C ILE A 64 10.86 12.09 -1.15
N CYS A 65 11.58 12.27 -2.25
CA CYS A 65 11.44 11.48 -3.48
C CYS A 65 12.48 10.36 -3.58
N CYS A 66 13.73 10.69 -3.87
CA CYS A 66 14.82 9.73 -4.07
C CYS A 66 15.87 9.72 -2.94
N ASN A 67 15.59 10.43 -1.84
CA ASN A 67 16.55 10.62 -0.75
C ASN A 67 17.91 11.14 -1.24
N GLN A 68 17.91 12.24 -2.00
CA GLN A 68 19.13 12.83 -2.59
C GLN A 68 19.88 11.86 -3.52
N GLY A 69 19.15 11.12 -4.36
CA GLY A 69 19.73 10.21 -5.36
C GLY A 69 20.10 8.81 -4.85
N GLN A 70 19.96 8.54 -3.56
CA GLN A 70 20.28 7.23 -2.97
C GLN A 70 19.27 6.13 -3.34
N ILE A 71 18.05 6.49 -3.72
CA ILE A 71 17.00 5.54 -4.09
C ILE A 71 16.90 5.49 -5.61
N LYS A 72 17.33 4.37 -6.20
CA LYS A 72 17.20 4.06 -7.63
C LYS A 72 16.28 2.85 -7.80
N LEU A 73 15.00 3.12 -8.08
CA LEU A 73 14.01 2.08 -8.38
C LEU A 73 13.81 1.98 -9.90
N PRO A 74 13.40 0.81 -10.43
CA PRO A 74 12.95 0.71 -11.81
C PRO A 74 11.79 1.69 -12.08
N PRO A 75 11.76 2.37 -13.24
CA PRO A 75 10.68 3.29 -13.57
C PRO A 75 9.35 2.54 -13.68
N LEU A 76 8.26 3.18 -13.25
CA LEU A 76 6.92 2.60 -13.38
C LEU A 76 6.55 2.43 -14.86
N ARG A 77 6.03 1.25 -15.22
CA ARG A 77 5.64 0.94 -16.60
C ARG A 77 4.36 1.68 -16.96
N GLN A 78 4.25 2.07 -18.23
CA GLN A 78 3.02 2.65 -18.76
C GLN A 78 1.87 1.64 -18.67
N PRO A 79 0.64 2.09 -18.36
CA PRO A 79 -0.53 1.22 -18.34
C PRO A 79 -0.76 0.57 -19.72
N PRO A 80 -1.35 -0.64 -19.78
CA PRO A 80 -1.83 -1.18 -21.04
C PRO A 80 -2.80 -0.20 -21.73
N PRO A 81 -2.83 -0.10 -23.07
CA PRO A 81 -3.62 0.93 -23.78
C PRO A 81 -5.11 0.95 -23.40
N VAL A 82 -5.66 -0.23 -23.13
CA VAL A 82 -7.04 -0.40 -22.67
C VAL A 82 -7.28 0.32 -21.33
N LEU A 83 -6.41 0.08 -20.35
CA LEU A 83 -6.50 0.70 -19.03
C LEU A 83 -6.23 2.21 -19.11
N GLU A 84 -5.28 2.62 -19.93
CA GLU A 84 -4.96 4.05 -20.13
C GLU A 84 -6.19 4.83 -20.59
N LYS A 85 -6.90 4.32 -21.61
CA LYS A 85 -8.15 4.93 -22.10
C LYS A 85 -9.23 4.96 -21.03
N LEU A 86 -9.40 3.88 -20.28
CA LEU A 86 -10.40 3.80 -19.21
C LEU A 86 -10.09 4.77 -18.06
N LEU A 87 -8.82 4.96 -17.70
CA LEU A 87 -8.40 5.91 -16.65
C LEU A 87 -8.70 7.37 -17.01
N GLN A 88 -8.80 7.72 -18.29
CA GLN A 88 -9.24 9.04 -18.73
C GLN A 88 -10.75 9.26 -18.51
N CYS A 89 -11.55 8.19 -18.50
CA CYS A 89 -13.00 8.26 -18.30
C CYS A 89 -13.36 8.52 -16.83
N LYS A 90 -14.09 9.60 -16.56
CA LYS A 90 -14.54 9.97 -15.20
C LYS A 90 -15.43 8.89 -14.55
N GLN A 91 -16.39 8.36 -15.30
CA GLN A 91 -17.30 7.30 -14.82
C GLN A 91 -16.56 6.03 -14.39
N PHE A 92 -15.50 5.67 -15.12
CA PHE A 92 -14.64 4.55 -14.76
C PHE A 92 -13.86 4.85 -13.47
N ARG A 93 -13.24 6.02 -13.35
CA ARG A 93 -12.52 6.41 -12.11
C ARG A 93 -13.42 6.48 -10.87
N GLU A 94 -14.71 6.72 -11.05
CA GLU A 94 -15.68 6.62 -9.97
C GLU A 94 -15.90 5.14 -9.58
N THR A 95 -16.07 4.24 -10.54
CA THR A 95 -16.36 2.81 -10.30
C THR A 95 -15.13 1.90 -10.19
N ILE A 96 -13.91 2.44 -10.33
CA ILE A 96 -12.65 1.66 -10.39
C ILE A 96 -12.41 0.77 -9.16
N ARG A 97 -12.88 1.17 -7.97
CA ARG A 97 -12.77 0.36 -6.75
C ARG A 97 -13.58 -0.94 -6.86
N VAL A 98 -14.75 -0.85 -7.48
CA VAL A 98 -15.62 -2.00 -7.73
C VAL A 98 -14.92 -2.98 -8.67
N TYR A 99 -14.40 -2.49 -9.80
CA TYR A 99 -13.66 -3.35 -10.73
C TYR A 99 -12.41 -3.96 -10.10
N ASN A 100 -11.66 -3.20 -9.30
CA ASN A 100 -10.49 -3.76 -8.60
C ASN A 100 -10.90 -4.86 -7.61
N ALA A 101 -11.97 -4.66 -6.84
CA ALA A 101 -12.49 -5.66 -5.91
C ALA A 101 -12.95 -6.93 -6.64
N LEU A 102 -13.61 -6.76 -7.80
CA LEU A 102 -14.03 -7.86 -8.65
C LEU A 102 -12.87 -8.67 -9.21
N LEU A 103 -11.70 -8.07 -9.41
CA LEU A 103 -10.52 -8.70 -10.00
C LEU A 103 -9.50 -9.17 -8.95
N ALA A 104 -9.60 -8.75 -7.69
CA ALA A 104 -8.63 -9.08 -6.66
C ALA A 104 -8.48 -10.60 -6.46
N PHE A 105 -7.23 -11.08 -6.36
CA PHE A 105 -6.97 -12.50 -6.05
C PHE A 105 -7.20 -12.81 -4.58
N THR A 106 -7.08 -11.80 -3.71
CA THR A 106 -7.09 -11.97 -2.27
C THR A 106 -8.19 -11.16 -1.62
N SER A 107 -8.70 -11.67 -0.50
CA SER A 107 -9.49 -10.85 0.42
C SER A 107 -8.62 -10.32 1.54
N ILE A 108 -8.96 -9.14 2.05
CA ILE A 108 -8.37 -8.59 3.26
C ILE A 108 -9.11 -9.15 4.46
N GLY A 109 -8.37 -9.78 5.37
CA GLY A 109 -8.80 -10.14 6.72
C GLY A 109 -8.22 -9.17 7.74
N ALA A 110 -9.04 -8.73 8.69
CA ALA A 110 -8.61 -7.95 9.83
C ALA A 110 -9.48 -8.28 11.04
N LYS A 111 -8.88 -8.34 12.22
CA LYS A 111 -9.66 -8.39 13.46
C LYS A 111 -10.14 -6.97 13.77
N LEU A 112 -11.38 -6.70 13.37
CA LEU A 112 -12.03 -5.42 13.60
C LEU A 112 -12.52 -5.32 15.05
N ASP A 113 -12.23 -4.19 15.65
CA ASP A 113 -12.80 -3.79 16.92
C ASP A 113 -13.95 -2.82 16.66
N TYR A 114 -15.17 -3.34 16.81
CA TYR A 114 -16.39 -2.61 16.53
C TYR A 114 -16.77 -1.61 17.63
N SER A 115 -16.06 -1.59 18.76
CA SER A 115 -16.38 -0.67 19.86
C SER A 115 -16.23 0.80 19.46
N VAL A 116 -15.49 1.09 18.39
CA VAL A 116 -15.22 2.45 17.90
C VAL A 116 -16.04 2.84 16.67
N VAL A 117 -16.68 1.87 16.01
CA VAL A 117 -17.32 2.06 14.69
C VAL A 117 -18.61 2.89 14.78
N PHE A 118 -19.31 2.81 15.91
CA PHE A 118 -20.60 3.49 16.12
C PHE A 118 -20.50 4.77 16.97
N GLY A 119 -19.32 5.39 17.04
CA GLY A 119 -19.15 6.67 17.72
C GLY A 119 -19.79 7.85 16.97
N ARG A 120 -20.17 8.92 17.68
CA ARG A 120 -20.52 10.21 17.04
C ARG A 120 -19.25 10.85 16.49
N GLY A 121 -19.12 10.96 15.16
CA GLY A 121 -17.95 11.56 14.52
C GLY A 121 -17.68 11.01 13.12
N GLN A 122 -16.49 11.29 12.59
CA GLN A 122 -16.02 10.69 11.34
C GLN A 122 -15.92 9.16 11.50
N PHE A 123 -16.31 8.43 10.45
CA PHE A 123 -16.25 6.97 10.43
C PHE A 123 -14.83 6.50 10.76
N THR A 124 -14.70 5.76 11.86
CA THR A 124 -13.43 5.26 12.38
C THR A 124 -13.58 3.78 12.68
N PHE A 125 -12.67 2.96 12.17
CA PHE A 125 -12.58 1.55 12.54
C PHE A 125 -11.19 1.28 13.11
N ARG A 126 -11.12 0.40 14.12
CA ARG A 126 -9.88 0.02 14.78
C ARG A 126 -9.56 -1.42 14.42
N ILE A 127 -8.34 -1.66 13.98
CA ILE A 127 -7.82 -3.01 13.73
C ILE A 127 -6.98 -3.41 14.94
N GLN A 128 -7.25 -4.59 15.50
CA GLN A 128 -6.41 -5.17 16.55
C GLN A 128 -5.46 -6.20 15.95
N GLY A 129 -4.15 -5.96 16.07
CA GLY A 129 -3.13 -6.88 15.56
C GLY A 129 -2.68 -6.53 14.15
N GLN A 130 -2.49 -7.54 13.31
CA GLN A 130 -2.03 -7.39 11.93
C GLN A 130 -3.20 -7.57 10.97
N THR A 131 -3.19 -6.83 9.88
CA THR A 131 -3.96 -7.20 8.69
C THR A 131 -3.37 -8.47 8.07
N TYR A 132 -4.17 -9.25 7.38
CA TYR A 132 -3.69 -10.43 6.67
C TYR A 132 -4.48 -10.64 5.39
N HIS A 133 -3.87 -11.31 4.40
CA HIS A 133 -4.57 -11.71 3.20
C HIS A 133 -5.02 -13.14 3.31
N CYS A 134 -6.30 -13.37 3.05
CA CYS A 134 -6.84 -14.71 2.97
C CYS A 134 -6.76 -15.14 1.51
N ILE A 135 -5.87 -16.10 1.24
CA ILE A 135 -5.91 -16.86 0.00
C ILE A 135 -6.77 -18.08 0.29
N VAL A 136 -7.98 -18.09 -0.28
CA VAL A 136 -8.93 -19.19 -0.08
C VAL A 136 -8.46 -20.41 -0.88
N SER A 137 -8.89 -21.61 -0.48
CA SER A 137 -8.79 -22.84 -1.28
C SER A 137 -9.05 -22.55 -2.77
N LEU A 138 -8.27 -23.19 -3.65
CA LEU A 138 -8.34 -22.99 -5.10
C LEU A 138 -9.71 -23.39 -5.69
N ILE A 139 -10.41 -24.30 -5.02
CA ILE A 139 -11.73 -24.81 -5.40
C ILE A 139 -12.76 -24.37 -4.35
N PRO A 140 -13.93 -23.84 -4.75
CA PRO A 140 -15.01 -23.50 -3.83
C PRO A 140 -15.56 -24.75 -3.14
N LYS A 141 -16.04 -24.60 -1.91
CA LYS A 141 -16.76 -25.68 -1.23
C LYS A 141 -18.08 -25.95 -1.96
N PRO A 142 -18.55 -27.22 -2.00
CA PRO A 142 -19.81 -27.56 -2.68
C PRO A 142 -20.97 -26.68 -2.21
N GLY A 143 -21.67 -26.05 -3.14
CA GLY A 143 -22.84 -25.20 -2.88
C GLY A 143 -22.54 -23.75 -2.46
N LEU A 144 -21.27 -23.34 -2.32
CA LEU A 144 -20.90 -21.94 -2.12
C LEU A 144 -20.48 -21.28 -3.44
N PRO A 145 -20.81 -19.98 -3.65
CA PRO A 145 -20.33 -19.26 -4.81
C PRO A 145 -18.80 -19.08 -4.77
N PRO A 146 -18.12 -19.11 -5.93
CA PRO A 146 -16.67 -18.88 -6.00
C PRO A 146 -16.32 -17.43 -5.63
N ASN A 147 -15.24 -17.25 -4.87
CA ASN A 147 -14.77 -15.94 -4.42
C ASN A 147 -13.28 -15.68 -4.73
N TYR A 148 -12.95 -14.44 -5.09
CA TYR A 148 -11.58 -13.95 -5.32
C TYR A 148 -10.76 -14.86 -6.26
N LEU A 149 -9.68 -15.48 -5.77
CA LEU A 149 -8.81 -16.37 -6.53
C LEU A 149 -9.58 -17.49 -7.25
N GLN A 150 -10.64 -18.02 -6.64
CA GLN A 150 -11.44 -19.10 -7.21
C GLN A 150 -12.07 -18.71 -8.54
N LEU A 151 -12.37 -17.43 -8.75
CA LEU A 151 -12.97 -16.91 -9.99
C LEU A 151 -12.04 -17.02 -11.20
N TYR A 152 -10.75 -17.23 -10.99
CA TYR A 152 -9.77 -17.45 -12.06
C TYR A 152 -9.62 -18.92 -12.46
N ILE A 153 -10.11 -19.84 -11.62
CA ILE A 153 -9.88 -21.29 -11.73
C ILE A 153 -11.19 -22.06 -11.94
N PHE A 154 -12.27 -21.68 -11.26
CA PHE A 154 -13.54 -22.38 -11.26
C PHE A 154 -14.57 -21.71 -12.17
N ASP A 155 -15.22 -22.49 -13.03
CA ASP A 155 -16.30 -22.06 -13.95
C ASP A 155 -15.98 -20.75 -14.69
N THR A 156 -14.94 -20.78 -15.53
CA THR A 156 -14.54 -19.58 -16.29
C THR A 156 -15.51 -19.19 -17.40
N ALA A 157 -16.42 -20.09 -17.78
CA ALA A 157 -17.47 -19.78 -18.76
C ALA A 157 -18.46 -18.74 -18.23
N ASN A 158 -18.77 -18.80 -16.93
CA ASN A 158 -19.64 -17.83 -16.25
C ASN A 158 -18.88 -16.83 -15.37
N GLU A 159 -17.57 -16.67 -15.57
CA GLU A 159 -16.69 -15.86 -14.72
C GLU A 159 -17.23 -14.44 -14.47
N VAL A 160 -17.69 -13.78 -15.53
CA VAL A 160 -18.23 -12.42 -15.50
C VAL A 160 -19.48 -12.34 -14.62
N LYS A 161 -20.39 -13.30 -14.79
CA LYS A 161 -21.64 -13.38 -14.02
C LYS A 161 -21.33 -13.69 -12.55
N ASN A 162 -20.46 -14.67 -12.30
CA ASN A 162 -20.03 -15.05 -10.96
C ASN A 162 -19.38 -13.88 -10.22
N ARG A 163 -18.54 -13.09 -10.90
CA ARG A 163 -17.95 -11.84 -10.37
C ARG A 163 -19.03 -10.83 -10.00
N LEU A 164 -19.99 -10.55 -10.89
CA LEU A 164 -21.07 -9.59 -10.63
C LEU A 164 -21.99 -10.03 -9.49
N GLU A 165 -22.29 -11.32 -9.39
CA GLU A 165 -23.11 -11.88 -8.30
C GLU A 165 -22.40 -11.81 -6.94
N ALA A 166 -21.08 -12.06 -6.89
CA ALA A 166 -20.29 -11.91 -5.67
C ALA A 166 -20.33 -10.47 -5.11
N LEU A 167 -20.49 -9.46 -5.98
CA LEU A 167 -20.61 -8.06 -5.60
C LEU A 167 -22.02 -7.67 -5.14
N GLY A 168 -23.06 -8.32 -5.69
CA GLY A 168 -24.48 -8.00 -5.48
C GLY A 168 -24.94 -8.02 -4.02
N GLN A 169 -24.11 -8.51 -3.10
CA GLN A 169 -24.37 -8.55 -1.66
C GLN A 169 -23.78 -7.36 -0.87
N THR A 170 -22.92 -6.50 -1.45
CA THR A 170 -22.05 -5.64 -0.61
C THR A 170 -21.97 -4.15 -0.91
N THR A 171 -22.45 -3.61 -2.05
CA THR A 171 -22.27 -2.17 -2.31
C THR A 171 -23.44 -1.47 -3.01
N SER A 172 -23.87 -0.35 -2.42
CA SER A 172 -24.74 0.67 -3.01
C SER A 172 -24.03 1.60 -4.02
N GLU A 173 -22.72 1.41 -4.26
CA GLU A 173 -21.91 2.20 -5.18
C GLU A 173 -21.88 1.60 -6.60
N GLY A 174 -22.90 1.90 -7.42
CA GLY A 174 -22.83 1.81 -8.89
C GLY A 174 -22.84 0.39 -9.50
N LYS A 175 -23.66 0.19 -10.53
CA LYS A 175 -23.69 -1.06 -11.29
C LYS A 175 -22.41 -1.15 -12.15
N ALA A 176 -21.58 -2.16 -11.91
CA ALA A 176 -20.44 -2.45 -12.79
C ALA A 176 -20.95 -2.85 -14.19
N ASP A 177 -20.31 -2.31 -15.22
CA ASP A 177 -20.61 -2.62 -16.61
C ASP A 177 -19.95 -3.95 -17.02
N GLU A 178 -20.75 -4.85 -17.58
CA GLU A 178 -20.32 -6.18 -17.97
C GLU A 178 -19.30 -6.14 -19.11
N ALA A 179 -19.49 -5.24 -20.08
CA ALA A 179 -18.59 -5.11 -21.23
C ALA A 179 -17.21 -4.62 -20.79
N THR A 180 -17.18 -3.60 -19.92
CA THR A 180 -15.93 -3.10 -19.31
C THR A 180 -15.22 -4.20 -18.53
N LEU A 181 -15.94 -4.99 -17.73
CA LEU A 181 -15.34 -6.09 -16.96
C LEU A 181 -14.69 -7.15 -17.86
N LYS A 182 -15.35 -7.56 -18.95
CA LYS A 182 -14.78 -8.51 -19.93
C LYS A 182 -13.46 -8.01 -20.51
N VAL A 183 -13.45 -6.77 -20.97
CA VAL A 183 -12.26 -6.11 -21.52
C VAL A 183 -11.12 -6.05 -20.50
N LEU A 184 -11.44 -5.82 -19.21
CA LEU A 184 -10.44 -5.83 -18.15
C LEU A 184 -9.88 -7.23 -17.89
N ILE A 185 -10.71 -8.28 -17.90
CA ILE A 185 -10.26 -9.67 -17.70
C ILE A 185 -9.30 -10.07 -18.82
N GLU A 186 -9.68 -9.84 -20.08
CA GLU A 186 -8.84 -10.14 -21.25
C GLU A 186 -7.48 -9.43 -21.18
N MET A 187 -7.49 -8.15 -20.81
CA MET A 187 -6.27 -7.39 -20.60
C MET A 187 -5.41 -7.99 -19.48
N MET A 188 -6.00 -8.41 -18.36
CA MET A 188 -5.27 -9.00 -17.24
C MET A 188 -4.67 -10.34 -17.63
N ASP A 189 -5.40 -11.20 -18.32
CA ASP A 189 -4.90 -12.49 -18.80
C ASP A 189 -3.74 -12.32 -19.81
N ALA A 190 -3.77 -11.27 -20.62
CA ALA A 190 -2.72 -10.95 -21.59
C ALA A 190 -1.45 -10.35 -20.93
N ASN A 191 -1.57 -9.52 -19.90
CA ASN A 191 -0.46 -8.72 -19.38
C ASN A 191 0.07 -9.19 -18.01
N ASN A 192 -0.80 -9.67 -17.13
CA ASN A 192 -0.47 -9.94 -15.74
C ASN A 192 0.19 -11.33 -15.61
N CYS A 193 1.41 -11.38 -15.05
CA CYS A 193 2.12 -12.64 -14.87
C CYS A 193 1.43 -13.58 -13.86
N LEU A 194 0.79 -13.03 -12.83
CA LEU A 194 0.09 -13.80 -11.79
C LEU A 194 -1.21 -14.38 -12.34
N ALA A 195 -1.98 -13.61 -13.11
CA ALA A 195 -3.18 -14.11 -13.79
C ALA A 195 -2.84 -15.32 -14.67
N LYS A 196 -1.77 -15.21 -15.48
CA LYS A 196 -1.29 -16.33 -16.32
C LYS A 196 -0.93 -17.57 -15.52
N VAL A 197 -0.33 -17.43 -14.34
CA VAL A 197 -0.03 -18.56 -13.46
C VAL A 197 -1.32 -19.27 -13.03
N PHE A 198 -2.33 -18.51 -12.59
CA PHE A 198 -3.61 -19.09 -12.18
C PHE A 198 -4.41 -19.67 -13.35
N ARG A 199 -4.33 -19.08 -14.55
CA ARG A 199 -4.93 -19.69 -15.77
C ARG A 199 -4.28 -21.02 -16.14
N ARG A 200 -2.96 -21.16 -15.99
CA ARG A 200 -2.29 -22.47 -16.19
C ARG A 200 -2.75 -23.51 -15.17
N VAL A 201 -3.06 -23.09 -13.95
CA VAL A 201 -3.60 -23.98 -12.91
C VAL A 201 -5.01 -24.45 -13.28
N ARG A 202 -5.85 -23.55 -13.79
CA ARG A 202 -7.16 -23.92 -14.37
C ARG A 202 -7.00 -24.98 -15.46
N ASP A 203 -6.18 -24.70 -16.47
CA ASP A 203 -6.03 -25.60 -17.63
C ASP A 203 -5.56 -27.00 -17.19
N ARG A 204 -4.69 -27.05 -16.17
CA ARG A 204 -4.23 -28.31 -15.58
C ARG A 204 -5.32 -29.04 -14.78
N ASN A 205 -6.16 -28.30 -14.07
CA ASN A 205 -7.28 -28.84 -13.29
C ASN A 205 -8.38 -29.42 -14.21
N GLU A 206 -8.67 -28.76 -15.34
CA GLU A 206 -9.60 -29.25 -16.36
C GLU A 206 -9.07 -30.48 -17.10
N ALA A 207 -7.75 -30.55 -17.32
CA ALA A 207 -7.12 -31.66 -18.02
C ALA A 207 -6.91 -32.92 -17.14
N ASN A 208 -6.61 -32.76 -15.85
CA ASN A 208 -6.28 -33.84 -14.92
C ASN A 208 -6.88 -33.58 -13.53
N SER A 209 -8.11 -34.06 -13.29
CA SER A 209 -8.91 -33.80 -12.08
C SER A 209 -8.44 -34.53 -10.79
N GLU A 210 -7.37 -35.33 -10.83
CA GLU A 210 -6.99 -36.25 -9.72
C GLU A 210 -5.61 -35.96 -9.08
N GLN A 211 -4.91 -34.90 -9.48
CA GLN A 211 -3.63 -34.53 -8.86
C GLN A 211 -3.80 -33.39 -7.86
N ASP A 212 -3.37 -33.62 -6.62
CA ASP A 212 -3.25 -32.56 -5.63
C ASP A 212 -2.13 -31.58 -6.03
N PHE A 213 -2.47 -30.30 -6.11
CA PHE A 213 -1.52 -29.22 -6.41
C PHE A 213 -1.45 -28.22 -5.27
N THR A 214 -0.23 -27.78 -4.96
CA THR A 214 0.00 -26.69 -4.01
C THR A 214 0.71 -25.54 -4.72
N ILE A 215 0.07 -24.38 -4.74
CA ILE A 215 0.72 -23.14 -5.18
C ILE A 215 1.39 -22.52 -3.96
N SER A 216 2.73 -22.43 -3.99
CA SER A 216 3.48 -21.75 -2.94
C SER A 216 4.00 -20.41 -3.46
N LEU A 217 3.67 -19.34 -2.75
CA LEU A 217 4.32 -18.04 -2.94
C LEU A 217 5.67 -18.10 -2.23
N ILE A 218 6.73 -18.36 -3.01
CA ILE A 218 8.09 -18.46 -2.48
C ILE A 218 8.69 -17.06 -2.43
N SER A 219 8.92 -16.55 -1.22
CA SER A 219 9.80 -15.40 -1.02
C SER A 219 11.24 -15.91 -1.01
N ASP A 220 12.09 -15.33 -1.87
CA ASP A 220 13.51 -15.69 -1.93
C ASP A 220 14.18 -15.26 -0.61
N LYS A 221 14.60 -16.25 0.19
CA LYS A 221 15.19 -16.02 1.52
C LYS A 221 16.70 -15.78 1.41
N GLY A 222 17.07 -14.71 0.71
CA GLY A 222 18.46 -14.30 0.50
C GLY A 222 19.13 -13.70 1.75
N LYS A 223 19.49 -14.52 2.75
CA LYS A 223 20.37 -14.15 3.89
C LYS A 223 20.00 -12.84 4.61
N GLY A 224 19.05 -12.87 5.54
CA GLY A 224 18.85 -11.72 6.42
C GLY A 224 17.75 -11.84 7.46
N LYS A 225 18.09 -12.43 8.60
CA LYS A 225 17.27 -12.60 9.82
C LYS A 225 16.03 -13.47 9.66
N GLN A 226 16.06 -14.58 10.39
CA GLN A 226 14.96 -15.49 10.61
C GLN A 226 13.78 -14.70 11.23
N TYR A 227 12.83 -14.33 10.39
CA TYR A 227 11.51 -13.91 10.85
C TYR A 227 10.60 -15.13 10.75
N ASP A 228 9.97 -15.46 11.87
CA ASP A 228 9.00 -16.55 11.93
C ASP A 228 7.89 -16.24 10.92
N LEU A 229 7.82 -17.04 9.85
CA LEU A 229 6.60 -17.16 9.07
C LEU A 229 5.52 -17.74 10.00
N PRO A 230 4.29 -17.22 9.99
CA PRO A 230 3.21 -17.90 10.68
C PRO A 230 3.09 -19.34 10.15
N GLN A 231 3.13 -20.33 11.05
CA GLN A 231 2.97 -21.77 10.75
C GLN A 231 1.56 -22.15 10.28
N SER A 232 0.67 -21.19 10.03
CA SER A 232 -0.69 -21.43 9.55
C SER A 232 -0.75 -21.31 8.03
N ASN A 233 -1.06 -22.42 7.36
CA ASN A 233 -0.96 -22.66 5.92
C ASN A 233 -1.84 -21.77 5.01
N GLU A 234 -2.56 -20.77 5.54
CA GLU A 234 -3.58 -20.01 4.81
C GLU A 234 -3.56 -18.49 5.06
N THR A 235 -2.58 -17.98 5.84
CA THR A 235 -2.57 -16.57 6.26
C THR A 235 -1.19 -15.96 6.11
N LEU A 236 -1.05 -15.04 5.14
CA LEU A 236 0.16 -14.24 4.96
C LEU A 236 -0.04 -12.86 5.59
N SER A 237 0.91 -12.44 6.44
CA SER A 237 0.93 -11.08 6.98
C SER A 237 1.25 -10.08 5.86
N VAL A 238 0.59 -8.92 5.91
CA VAL A 238 0.65 -7.88 4.85
C VAL A 238 2.07 -7.45 4.50
N SER A 239 2.98 -7.44 5.48
CA SER A 239 4.34 -6.93 5.30
C SER A 239 5.35 -7.93 4.74
N ASP A 240 4.99 -9.20 4.55
CA ASP A 240 6.02 -10.25 4.44
C ASP A 240 6.25 -10.73 3.00
N HIS A 241 5.29 -10.51 2.08
CA HIS A 241 5.42 -10.97 0.70
C HIS A 241 5.44 -9.80 -0.31
N PRO A 242 6.48 -9.66 -1.15
CA PRO A 242 6.58 -8.54 -2.10
C PRO A 242 5.41 -8.44 -3.10
N LEU A 243 4.77 -9.56 -3.44
CA LEU A 243 3.60 -9.57 -4.36
C LEU A 243 2.28 -9.12 -3.74
N TYR A 244 2.26 -8.81 -2.43
CA TYR A 244 1.05 -8.47 -1.69
C TYR A 244 0.18 -7.41 -2.38
N MET A 245 0.78 -6.26 -2.69
CA MET A 245 0.05 -5.14 -3.28
C MET A 245 -0.50 -5.48 -4.67
N SER A 246 0.26 -6.28 -5.44
CA SER A 246 -0.11 -6.67 -6.81
C SER A 246 -1.18 -7.76 -6.86
N LEU A 247 -1.33 -8.56 -5.80
CA LEU A 247 -2.43 -9.52 -5.66
C LEU A 247 -3.76 -8.84 -5.30
N GLN A 248 -3.69 -7.71 -4.59
CA GLN A 248 -4.85 -6.94 -4.14
C GLN A 248 -5.30 -5.89 -5.14
N TYR A 249 -4.35 -5.24 -5.80
CA TYR A 249 -4.57 -4.06 -6.63
C TYR A 249 -4.18 -4.33 -8.08
N LEU A 250 -4.82 -5.31 -8.73
CA LEU A 250 -4.49 -5.71 -10.11
C LEU A 250 -4.57 -4.53 -11.09
N LEU A 251 -5.53 -3.61 -10.91
CA LEU A 251 -5.65 -2.44 -11.77
C LEU A 251 -4.52 -1.42 -11.56
N LEU A 252 -3.90 -1.40 -10.38
CA LEU A 252 -2.71 -0.55 -10.13
C LEU A 252 -1.43 -1.21 -10.64
N PHE A 253 -1.38 -2.55 -10.61
CA PHE A 253 -0.23 -3.36 -11.00
C PHE A 253 -0.59 -4.36 -12.11
N PRO A 254 -0.94 -3.88 -13.32
CA PRO A 254 -1.46 -4.72 -14.40
C PRO A 254 -0.46 -5.79 -14.88
N TYR A 255 0.83 -5.62 -14.60
CA TYR A 255 1.88 -6.57 -14.98
C TYR A 255 2.28 -7.54 -13.86
N GLY A 256 1.69 -7.43 -12.66
CA GLY A 256 2.09 -8.23 -11.49
C GLY A 256 3.46 -7.83 -10.94
N GLU A 257 3.71 -6.53 -10.82
CA GLU A 257 5.00 -5.98 -10.38
C GLU A 257 5.33 -6.40 -8.94
N TYR A 258 6.62 -6.49 -8.60
CA TYR A 258 7.03 -6.75 -7.21
C TYR A 258 6.97 -5.47 -6.39
N GLY A 259 6.38 -5.56 -5.20
CA GLY A 259 6.39 -4.52 -4.19
C GLY A 259 7.70 -4.49 -3.38
N PHE A 260 7.61 -3.98 -2.16
CA PHE A 260 8.78 -3.85 -1.28
C PHE A 260 9.36 -5.21 -0.88
N ASN A 261 10.70 -5.30 -0.86
CA ASN A 261 11.44 -6.37 -0.20
C ASN A 261 12.54 -5.75 0.69
N THR A 262 13.05 -6.50 1.66
CA THR A 262 14.07 -6.00 2.61
C THR A 262 15.48 -5.89 2.03
N GLU A 263 15.68 -6.41 0.82
CA GLU A 263 16.99 -6.56 0.19
C GLU A 263 17.27 -5.52 -0.90
N ILE A 264 16.35 -4.59 -1.17
CA ILE A 264 16.59 -3.47 -2.09
C ILE A 264 17.74 -2.60 -1.55
N PRO A 265 18.88 -2.50 -2.28
CA PRO A 265 20.03 -1.73 -1.83
C PRO A 265 19.81 -0.22 -2.00
N LEU A 266 20.42 0.56 -1.12
CA LEU A 266 20.60 1.99 -1.30
C LEU A 266 21.87 2.24 -2.11
N HIS A 267 21.81 3.21 -3.02
CA HIS A 267 22.99 3.69 -3.72
C HIS A 267 23.72 4.69 -2.81
N LEU A 268 24.79 4.22 -2.18
CA LEU A 268 25.63 5.01 -1.28
C LEU A 268 26.90 5.46 -2.01
N GLU A 269 27.36 6.67 -1.73
CA GLU A 269 28.68 7.11 -2.17
C GLU A 269 29.78 6.31 -1.44
N GLU A 270 30.84 5.98 -2.18
CA GLU A 270 31.99 5.21 -1.69
C GLU A 270 32.62 5.90 -0.48
N GLY A 271 32.64 5.23 0.68
CA GLY A 271 33.29 5.71 1.91
C GLY A 271 32.37 5.95 3.11
N SER A 272 31.03 5.88 2.96
CA SER A 272 30.11 6.04 4.11
C SER A 272 29.91 4.73 4.91
N SER A 273 30.91 4.32 5.69
CA SER A 273 30.90 3.05 6.46
C SER A 273 29.77 2.93 7.52
N ARG A 274 29.09 4.04 7.87
CA ARG A 274 28.07 4.10 8.94
C ARG A 274 26.61 4.20 8.45
N THR A 275 26.37 4.24 7.14
CA THR A 275 25.02 4.44 6.60
C THR A 275 24.30 3.11 6.39
N ARG A 276 22.97 3.12 6.56
CA ARG A 276 22.12 1.93 6.34
C ARG A 276 22.26 1.50 4.88
N GLN A 277 22.48 0.20 4.66
CA GLN A 277 22.71 -0.37 3.31
C GLN A 277 21.41 -0.65 2.54
N PHE A 278 20.31 -0.96 3.22
CA PHE A 278 19.04 -1.35 2.60
C PHE A 278 17.94 -0.30 2.74
N LEU A 279 17.06 -0.26 1.74
CA LEU A 279 15.93 0.66 1.66
C LEU A 279 14.89 0.36 2.75
N ARG A 280 14.29 1.42 3.32
CA ARG A 280 13.15 1.27 4.24
C ARG A 280 11.83 1.20 3.47
N ILE A 281 10.89 0.41 3.97
CA ILE A 281 9.54 0.28 3.40
C ILE A 281 8.86 1.64 3.14
N ARG A 282 8.93 2.56 4.11
CA ARG A 282 8.39 3.92 3.94
C ARG A 282 9.03 4.68 2.78
N LYS A 283 10.34 4.54 2.58
CA LYS A 283 11.08 5.24 1.53
C LYS A 283 10.79 4.63 0.16
N PHE A 284 10.60 3.32 0.09
CA PHE A 284 10.14 2.63 -1.12
C PHE A 284 8.80 3.18 -1.61
N TYR A 285 7.75 3.09 -0.77
CA TYR A 285 6.43 3.55 -1.16
C TYR A 285 6.36 5.08 -1.37
N ALA A 286 7.11 5.86 -0.59
CA ALA A 286 7.21 7.30 -0.80
C ALA A 286 7.77 7.62 -2.20
N SER A 287 8.82 6.91 -2.65
CA SER A 287 9.39 7.07 -3.98
C SER A 287 8.43 6.65 -5.09
N GLN A 288 7.67 5.57 -4.87
CA GLN A 288 6.72 5.02 -5.84
C GLN A 288 5.52 5.93 -6.10
N ILE A 289 5.04 6.64 -5.06
CA ILE A 289 3.88 7.55 -5.17
C ILE A 289 4.29 8.93 -5.74
N GLN A 290 5.59 9.19 -5.92
CA GLN A 290 6.03 10.44 -6.56
C GLN A 290 5.66 10.46 -8.03
N THR A 291 5.07 11.56 -8.49
CA THR A 291 4.79 11.77 -9.90
C THR A 291 6.08 12.07 -10.66
N ARG A 292 6.34 11.30 -11.71
CA ARG A 292 7.40 11.53 -12.70
C ARG A 292 6.78 11.53 -14.08
N LEU A 293 7.01 12.58 -14.86
CA LEU A 293 6.37 12.75 -16.18
C LEU A 293 6.81 11.71 -17.21
N LYS A 294 7.96 11.07 -16.99
CA LYS A 294 8.53 10.04 -17.88
C LYS A 294 8.13 8.61 -17.51
N GLU A 295 7.34 8.43 -16.45
CA GLU A 295 6.92 7.12 -15.93
C GLU A 295 5.41 6.90 -16.08
N GLY A 296 4.97 5.65 -15.88
CA GLY A 296 3.56 5.29 -15.87
C GLY A 296 2.78 5.99 -14.76
N MET A 297 1.65 6.60 -15.13
CA MET A 297 0.81 7.36 -14.19
C MET A 297 -0.38 6.57 -13.62
N THR A 298 -0.40 5.25 -13.80
CA THR A 298 -1.49 4.35 -13.36
C THR A 298 -1.91 4.62 -11.91
N LEU A 299 -0.95 4.67 -10.98
CA LEU A 299 -1.20 4.95 -9.56
C LEU A 299 -1.93 6.27 -9.37
N ILE A 300 -1.44 7.34 -9.99
CA ILE A 300 -1.96 8.70 -9.77
C ILE A 300 -3.32 8.91 -10.46
N MET A 301 -3.50 8.39 -11.67
CA MET A 301 -4.75 8.53 -12.43
C MET A 301 -5.91 7.72 -11.82
N SER A 302 -5.62 6.70 -11.01
CA SER A 302 -6.62 5.79 -10.43
C SER A 302 -7.49 6.42 -9.32
N GLY A 303 -7.22 7.67 -8.91
CA GLY A 303 -8.12 8.47 -8.09
C GLY A 303 -8.55 7.81 -6.77
N ARG A 304 -9.83 7.41 -6.65
CA ARG A 304 -10.34 6.79 -5.41
C ARG A 304 -9.59 5.50 -5.05
N LEU A 305 -9.15 4.71 -6.03
CA LEU A 305 -8.38 3.49 -5.77
C LEU A 305 -6.99 3.80 -5.20
N LEU A 306 -6.34 4.87 -5.66
CA LEU A 306 -5.09 5.34 -5.06
C LEU A 306 -5.24 5.63 -3.58
N HIS A 307 -6.33 6.29 -3.17
CA HIS A 307 -6.56 6.58 -1.75
C HIS A 307 -6.64 5.30 -0.91
N GLN A 308 -7.28 4.25 -1.44
CA GLN A 308 -7.36 2.97 -0.74
C GLN A 308 -5.98 2.33 -0.64
N TYR A 309 -5.24 2.30 -1.74
CA TYR A 309 -3.86 1.82 -1.77
C TYR A 309 -2.95 2.56 -0.77
N VAL A 310 -3.05 3.90 -0.69
CA VAL A 310 -2.24 4.70 0.24
C VAL A 310 -2.56 4.38 1.70
N VAL A 311 -3.83 4.10 2.03
CA VAL A 311 -4.23 3.68 3.39
C VAL A 311 -3.67 2.31 3.73
N ASP A 312 -3.68 1.37 2.79
CA ASP A 312 -3.11 0.03 2.99
C ASP A 312 -1.59 0.07 3.14
N VAL A 313 -0.91 0.85 2.28
CA VAL A 313 0.52 1.13 2.37
C VAL A 313 0.88 1.74 3.73
N TYR A 314 0.09 2.69 4.21
CA TYR A 314 0.32 3.28 5.52
C TYR A 314 0.18 2.26 6.65
N SER A 315 -0.87 1.44 6.60
CA SER A 315 -1.09 0.37 7.58
C SER A 315 0.09 -0.62 7.59
N THR A 316 0.62 -0.95 6.42
CA THR A 316 1.81 -1.80 6.25
C THR A 316 3.06 -1.15 6.87
N ILE A 317 3.27 0.15 6.66
CA ILE A 317 4.39 0.88 7.25
C ILE A 317 4.29 0.93 8.77
N GLU A 318 3.09 1.16 9.31
CA GLU A 318 2.89 1.19 10.76
C GLU A 318 3.04 -0.20 11.39
N GLU A 319 2.64 -1.26 10.69
CA GLU A 319 2.89 -2.64 11.11
C GLU A 319 4.39 -2.93 11.22
N ASP A 320 5.19 -2.56 10.22
CA ASP A 320 6.66 -2.70 10.24
C ASP A 320 7.29 -1.95 11.42
N ARG A 321 6.82 -0.72 11.70
CA ARG A 321 7.29 0.07 12.85
C ARG A 321 6.96 -0.56 14.19
N LEU A 322 5.74 -1.07 14.34
CA LEU A 322 5.31 -1.77 15.56
C LEU A 322 6.09 -3.07 15.75
N ARG A 323 6.32 -3.82 14.68
CA ARG A 323 7.12 -5.04 14.67
C ARG A 323 8.56 -4.77 15.09
N TRP A 324 9.19 -3.74 14.52
CA TRP A 324 10.54 -3.33 14.94
C TRP A 324 10.56 -2.98 16.43
N THR A 325 9.58 -2.20 16.90
CA THR A 325 9.48 -1.82 18.32
C THR A 325 9.35 -3.03 19.22
N ARG A 326 8.49 -3.99 18.85
CA ARG A 326 8.30 -5.25 19.59
C ARG A 326 9.58 -6.08 19.68
N ASN A 327 10.37 -6.12 18.61
CA ASN A 327 11.56 -6.98 18.52
C ASN A 327 12.84 -6.33 19.08
N ASN A 328 12.84 -5.03 19.37
CA ASN A 328 14.02 -4.27 19.84
C ASN A 328 13.75 -3.62 21.21
N GLN A 329 12.97 -4.29 22.08
CA GLN A 329 12.60 -3.77 23.40
C GLN A 329 13.81 -3.56 24.33
N ASP A 330 14.81 -4.41 24.20
CA ASP A 330 16.12 -4.33 24.85
C ASP A 330 16.86 -3.04 24.45
N VAL A 331 16.92 -2.73 23.16
CA VAL A 331 17.52 -1.50 22.63
C VAL A 331 16.78 -0.26 23.12
N LEU A 332 15.45 -0.36 23.24
CA LEU A 332 14.58 0.71 23.72
C LEU A 332 14.60 0.88 25.25
N ARG A 333 15.45 0.11 25.97
CA ARG A 333 15.54 0.12 27.45
C ARG A 333 14.19 -0.09 28.12
N ALA A 334 13.36 -1.00 27.58
CA ALA A 334 12.05 -1.31 28.12
C ALA A 334 12.10 -1.75 29.60
N GLU A 335 13.20 -2.37 30.05
CA GLU A 335 13.43 -2.79 31.44
C GLU A 335 13.32 -1.64 32.46
N LEU A 336 13.82 -0.44 32.12
CA LEU A 336 13.72 0.73 33.00
C LEU A 336 12.25 1.14 33.23
N TYR A 337 11.42 0.88 32.23
CA TYR A 337 10.00 1.24 32.22
C TYR A 337 9.09 0.10 32.71
N SER A 338 9.52 -1.17 32.64
CA SER A 338 8.86 -2.29 33.31
C SER A 338 8.68 -1.96 34.78
N ASN A 339 9.78 -1.55 35.44
CA ASN A 339 9.79 -1.20 36.86
C ASN A 339 8.83 -0.04 37.20
N VAL A 340 8.66 0.92 36.29
CA VAL A 340 7.73 2.06 36.46
C VAL A 340 6.28 1.66 36.17
N CYS A 341 6.03 0.80 35.17
CA CYS A 341 4.69 0.29 34.86
C CYS A 341 4.21 -0.75 35.88
N ASP A 342 5.10 -1.59 36.42
CA ASP A 342 4.82 -2.52 37.51
C ASP A 342 4.50 -1.79 38.82
N ALA A 343 5.08 -0.59 39.03
CA ALA A 343 4.72 0.30 40.13
C ALA A 343 3.33 0.96 39.96
N VAL A 344 2.84 1.10 38.72
CA VAL A 344 1.54 1.75 38.40
C VAL A 344 0.42 0.71 38.15
N GLY A 345 0.75 -0.53 37.81
CA GLY A 345 -0.18 -1.53 37.27
C GLY A 345 -0.74 -2.58 38.24
N LYS A 346 -0.76 -2.34 39.56
CA LYS A 346 -1.36 -3.25 40.57
C LYS A 346 -2.91 -3.33 40.50
N GLY A 347 -3.49 -3.52 39.32
CA GLY A 347 -4.94 -3.52 39.13
C GLY A 347 -5.49 -4.38 37.98
N ASP A 348 -4.67 -5.09 37.20
CA ASP A 348 -5.14 -6.03 36.18
C ASP A 348 -5.04 -7.47 36.70
N THR A 349 -6.17 -8.15 36.93
CA THR A 349 -6.24 -9.50 37.53
C THR A 349 -6.49 -10.64 36.55
N ASP A 350 -6.63 -10.38 35.25
CA ASP A 350 -6.95 -11.43 34.27
C ASP A 350 -5.78 -11.71 33.31
N ALA A 351 -5.09 -12.83 33.53
CA ALA A 351 -3.93 -13.26 32.75
C ALA A 351 -4.29 -13.85 31.37
N ARG A 352 -5.57 -14.14 31.11
CA ARG A 352 -6.02 -14.83 29.87
C ARG A 352 -6.20 -13.89 28.67
N THR A 353 -6.33 -12.59 28.89
CA THR A 353 -6.56 -11.55 27.87
C THR A 353 -5.30 -10.74 27.52
N VAL A 354 -4.19 -10.95 28.24
CA VAL A 354 -2.97 -10.16 28.09
C VAL A 354 -2.02 -10.83 27.10
N GLY A 355 -2.11 -10.46 25.83
CA GLY A 355 -0.97 -10.63 24.92
C GLY A 355 0.28 -9.95 25.50
N LYS A 356 1.49 -10.43 25.17
CA LYS A 356 2.76 -9.86 25.67
C LYS A 356 2.76 -8.34 25.47
N ARG A 357 2.67 -7.58 26.56
CA ARG A 357 2.72 -6.11 26.54
C ARG A 357 4.14 -5.68 26.20
N PHE A 358 4.31 -4.85 25.17
CA PHE A 358 5.59 -4.25 24.83
C PHE A 358 5.45 -2.73 24.86
N ILE A 359 6.53 -2.04 25.20
CA ILE A 359 6.51 -0.62 25.49
C ILE A 359 6.74 0.16 24.21
N LEU A 360 5.80 1.04 23.88
CA LEU A 360 5.94 1.98 22.77
C LEU A 360 6.81 3.18 23.21
N PRO A 361 7.85 3.54 22.45
CA PRO A 361 8.66 4.70 22.75
C PRO A 361 7.91 6.00 22.48
N PRO A 362 8.33 7.14 23.06
CA PRO A 362 7.77 8.47 22.75
C PRO A 362 7.88 8.86 21.26
N SER A 363 8.85 8.29 20.55
CA SER A 363 9.01 8.46 19.09
C SER A 363 7.90 7.80 18.24
N PHE A 364 7.05 6.96 18.84
CA PHE A 364 5.89 6.38 18.16
C PHE A 364 4.72 7.38 18.14
N THR A 365 4.53 8.02 16.99
CA THR A 365 3.51 9.05 16.76
C THR A 365 2.11 8.54 17.09
N GLY A 366 1.34 9.30 17.88
CA GLY A 366 -0.02 8.94 18.30
C GLY A 366 -0.10 7.99 19.50
N GLY A 367 1.03 7.50 20.02
CA GLY A 367 1.08 6.78 21.29
C GLY A 367 0.87 7.70 22.50
N PRO A 368 0.43 7.17 23.65
CA PRO A 368 0.24 7.97 24.86
C PRO A 368 1.49 8.77 25.27
N ARG A 369 2.68 8.16 25.15
CA ARG A 369 3.96 8.80 25.49
C ARG A 369 4.33 9.93 24.53
N TYR A 370 4.05 9.77 23.23
CA TYR A 370 4.22 10.83 22.25
C TYR A 370 3.37 12.05 22.57
N LEU A 371 2.11 11.83 22.98
CA LEU A 371 1.20 12.91 23.36
C LEU A 371 1.67 13.66 24.61
N ILE A 372 2.15 12.92 25.62
CA ILE A 372 2.72 13.51 26.85
C ILE A 372 3.97 14.34 26.52
N GLU A 373 4.88 13.81 25.71
CA GLU A 373 6.09 14.55 25.28
C GLU A 373 5.71 15.84 24.54
N LYS A 374 4.77 15.78 23.57
CA LYS A 374 4.33 16.97 22.83
C LYS A 374 3.58 17.98 23.69
N TYR A 375 2.84 17.51 24.69
CA TYR A 375 2.22 18.37 25.69
C TYR A 375 3.29 19.11 26.51
N HIS A 376 4.33 18.41 26.99
CA HIS A 376 5.43 19.05 27.69
C HIS A 376 6.20 20.04 26.81
N ASP A 377 6.49 19.68 25.55
CA ASP A 377 7.10 20.60 24.57
C ASP A 377 6.27 21.89 24.41
N ALA A 378 4.95 21.75 24.25
CA ALA A 378 4.05 22.89 24.11
C ALA A 378 4.01 23.76 25.38
N MET A 379 3.97 23.14 26.57
CA MET A 379 4.00 23.86 27.85
C MET A 379 5.31 24.63 28.06
N VAL A 380 6.43 24.15 27.53
CA VAL A 380 7.73 24.85 27.57
C VAL A 380 7.75 26.06 26.63
N ILE A 381 7.12 25.96 25.46
CA ILE A 381 7.00 27.07 24.50
C ILE A 381 6.07 28.17 25.01
N CYS A 382 5.06 27.82 25.81
CA CYS A 382 4.09 28.76 26.38
C CYS A 382 4.55 29.45 27.68
N ARG A 383 5.81 29.27 28.10
CA ARG A 383 6.46 30.04 29.18
C ARG A 383 7.26 31.18 28.61
#